data_AF-A0A914AY76-F1
#
_entry.id   AF-A0A914AY76-F1
#
_cell.length_a   1.000
_cell.length_b   1.000
_cell.length_c   1.000
_cell.angle_alpha   90.00
_cell.angle_beta   90.00
_cell.angle_gamma   90.00
#
_symmetry.space_group_name_H-M   'P 1'
#
loop_
_entity.id
_entity.type
_entity.pdbx_description
1 polymer ?
#
loop_
_entity_poly.entity_id
_entity_poly.type
_entity_poly.pdbx_seq_one_letter_code
_entity_poly.pdbx_strand_id
1 'polypeptide(L)'
;MIDLDSRGCGQRMGRFVLPPGDPCTCTGVRLGGHYHRYAPEMQGQDPPLYMDMLPEVTAEVIGRWFNCTESKPVESTLGVTETAPELTSKVAPGSTPVASTPTDTTQVISITPEPSMPPADCQVILDAGQSASGVYTIRHAGQNMQVYCRMELGKGYIVFQRRLDGSVSFDRTWQEYAEGFGNLTGEFWLGNQKLRSLTRNWGRDMVINLRAFDGEEARIRYEDFNVDSSENKYKLFVRWFSEDGGDAGDSLWTHSNEDFSTLDKDHDDTVGENCAEKFHGGWWYKRCGSDISHRFVSNLNGLYYNNATVDDYMGIQWVTWKGKAVSLKGCEMMTRPKCNWSITELPADCQEILDAGQTTSGVYTILDHYACQIMQVFCSMEPESGKGYIVFQRRLDGSVSFNRTWQGYAEGFGDLTGEFWLGNQKLHSLTRNGKWELVITLRAYDGDEARVRYGYFLMDSSELKYGIHLSGFSEESGDAGNSLRIHRNEDFSTLDKDHDNTNRHNCAEKFHGGWWYNRCGSYTSRDFKSNLNGLYYNNATVDDYMGIQWVTWKGKNISLKGCEMMIRRGP
;
A
#
# COMPACT_ATOMS: atom_id res chain seq x y z
N MET A 1 26.53 -10.89 -37.08
CA MET A 1 27.83 -11.47 -36.71
C MET A 1 28.84 -10.35 -36.52
N ILE A 2 29.31 -10.12 -35.29
CA ILE A 2 30.65 -9.57 -35.00
C ILE A 2 31.15 -10.28 -33.73
N ASP A 3 32.41 -10.68 -33.84
CA ASP A 3 33.26 -11.50 -32.98
C ASP A 3 33.56 -10.87 -31.61
N LEU A 4 33.67 -11.70 -30.57
CA LEU A 4 33.93 -11.33 -29.19
C LEU A 4 35.31 -11.87 -28.79
N ASP A 5 36.30 -11.00 -28.60
CA ASP A 5 37.50 -11.39 -27.88
C ASP A 5 38.10 -10.24 -27.06
N SER A 6 37.78 -10.21 -25.77
CA SER A 6 38.70 -9.91 -24.65
C SER A 6 37.92 -9.82 -23.33
N ARG A 7 38.55 -10.37 -22.30
CA ARG A 7 37.98 -10.85 -21.03
C ARG A 7 37.72 -9.70 -20.04
N GLY A 8 36.59 -9.74 -19.34
CA GLY A 8 36.37 -8.97 -18.10
C GLY A 8 34.91 -8.56 -17.90
N CYS A 9 34.29 -9.06 -16.82
CA CYS A 9 32.90 -8.96 -16.39
C CYS A 9 32.10 -7.67 -16.71
N GLY A 10 30.84 -7.85 -17.14
CA GLY A 10 29.76 -6.85 -17.07
C GLY A 10 28.82 -6.91 -18.27
N GLN A 11 27.59 -7.42 -18.08
CA GLN A 11 26.57 -7.54 -19.13
C GLN A 11 26.18 -6.18 -19.73
N ARG A 12 26.05 -6.14 -21.06
CA ARG A 12 25.58 -5.01 -21.89
C ARG A 12 24.06 -5.12 -22.07
N MET A 13 23.33 -4.01 -21.93
CA MET A 13 21.89 -3.91 -22.26
C MET A 13 21.66 -4.07 -23.78
N GLY A 14 20.64 -4.83 -24.15
CA GLY A 14 20.20 -5.03 -25.55
C GLY A 14 19.44 -3.83 -26.11
N ARG A 15 19.70 -3.49 -27.37
CA ARG A 15 18.98 -2.48 -28.16
C ARG A 15 17.61 -3.01 -28.60
N PHE A 16 16.60 -2.14 -28.59
CA PHE A 16 15.34 -2.32 -29.32
C PHE A 16 15.58 -2.29 -30.84
N VAL A 17 14.94 -3.21 -31.57
CA VAL A 17 14.81 -3.20 -33.03
C VAL A 17 13.32 -3.15 -33.33
N LEU A 18 12.84 -2.09 -33.99
CA LEU A 18 11.48 -2.04 -34.54
C LEU A 18 11.42 -2.86 -35.84
N PRO A 19 10.29 -3.55 -36.14
CA PRO A 19 10.11 -4.23 -37.41
C PRO A 19 10.09 -3.22 -38.58
N PRO A 20 10.57 -3.59 -39.78
CA PRO A 20 10.65 -2.66 -40.91
C PRO A 20 9.24 -2.36 -41.45
N GLY A 21 8.82 -1.09 -41.40
CA GLY A 21 7.52 -0.68 -41.94
C GLY A 21 7.12 0.80 -41.82
N ASP A 22 7.59 1.57 -40.84
CA ASP A 22 7.09 2.94 -40.61
C ASP A 22 8.18 4.04 -40.68
N PRO A 23 7.88 5.21 -41.29
CA PRO A 23 8.85 6.26 -41.56
C PRO A 23 8.89 7.29 -40.43
N CYS A 24 9.57 6.98 -39.32
CA CYS A 24 9.83 7.96 -38.25
C CYS A 24 11.32 8.02 -37.91
N THR A 25 11.99 9.13 -38.23
CA THR A 25 13.36 9.44 -37.79
C THR A 25 13.33 10.29 -36.52
N CYS A 26 13.63 9.71 -35.35
CA CYS A 26 13.80 10.47 -34.10
C CYS A 26 15.24 10.99 -33.96
N THR A 27 15.41 12.32 -33.93
CA THR A 27 16.71 12.97 -33.67
C THR A 27 16.80 13.49 -32.22
N GLY A 28 17.11 12.60 -31.26
CA GLY A 28 17.64 12.96 -29.94
C GLY A 28 16.94 12.33 -28.72
N VAL A 29 17.72 11.85 -27.76
CA VAL A 29 17.30 11.29 -26.46
C VAL A 29 17.91 12.13 -25.33
N ARG A 30 17.10 12.62 -24.38
CA ARG A 30 17.58 13.11 -23.07
C ARG A 30 17.80 11.90 -22.16
N LEU A 31 19.06 11.63 -21.81
CA LEU A 31 19.42 10.56 -20.86
C LEU A 31 19.33 11.10 -19.42
N GLY A 32 18.27 10.74 -18.70
CA GLY A 32 18.20 10.79 -17.24
C GLY A 32 18.25 9.37 -16.70
N GLY A 33 19.45 8.84 -16.45
CA GLY A 33 19.65 7.44 -16.04
C GLY A 33 19.51 7.24 -14.53
N HIS A 34 18.64 6.29 -14.14
CA HIS A 34 18.55 5.75 -12.79
C HIS A 34 19.79 4.90 -12.47
N TYR A 35 20.47 5.21 -11.36
CA TYR A 35 21.50 4.37 -10.75
C TYR A 35 21.04 3.97 -9.35
N HIS A 36 20.59 2.72 -9.18
CA HIS A 36 20.46 2.10 -7.87
C HIS A 36 21.75 1.30 -7.56
N ARG A 37 22.44 1.68 -6.48
CA ARG A 37 23.38 0.81 -5.75
C ARG A 37 22.96 0.79 -4.28
N TYR A 38 22.79 -0.40 -3.74
CA TYR A 38 22.48 -0.64 -2.32
C TYR A 38 23.76 -0.80 -1.48
N ALA A 39 23.65 -0.48 -0.19
CA ALA A 39 24.70 -0.45 0.82
C ALA A 39 25.20 -1.86 1.26
N PRO A 40 26.39 -1.99 1.89
CA PRO A 40 27.20 -3.22 1.91
C PRO A 40 26.87 -4.32 2.95
N GLU A 41 25.75 -4.29 3.67
CA GLU A 41 25.57 -5.13 4.88
C GLU A 41 24.66 -6.36 4.71
N MET A 42 24.32 -6.75 3.47
CA MET A 42 23.62 -8.02 3.19
C MET A 42 24.56 -9.07 2.57
N GLN A 43 25.63 -9.43 3.27
CA GLN A 43 26.37 -10.64 2.90
C GLN A 43 25.58 -11.88 3.34
N GLY A 44 24.80 -12.45 2.41
CA GLY A 44 24.20 -13.79 2.54
C GLY A 44 22.72 -13.93 2.18
N GLN A 45 22.06 -12.89 1.67
CA GLN A 45 20.67 -13.00 1.20
C GLN A 45 20.52 -12.29 -0.15
N ASP A 46 20.09 -13.02 -1.19
CA ASP A 46 19.71 -12.45 -2.48
C ASP A 46 18.43 -11.60 -2.33
N PRO A 47 18.44 -10.29 -2.64
CA PRO A 47 17.22 -9.49 -2.71
C PRO A 47 16.52 -9.65 -4.09
N PRO A 48 15.18 -9.70 -4.14
CA PRO A 48 14.44 -9.80 -5.40
C PRO A 48 14.45 -8.48 -6.19
N LEU A 49 14.60 -8.62 -7.51
CA LEU A 49 14.45 -7.57 -8.52
C LEU A 49 12.99 -7.08 -8.56
N TYR A 50 12.76 -5.77 -8.41
CA TYR A 50 11.53 -5.12 -8.87
C TYR A 50 11.88 -4.23 -10.06
N MET A 51 11.50 -4.66 -11.26
CA MET A 51 11.55 -3.87 -12.48
C MET A 51 10.16 -3.88 -13.13
N ASP A 52 9.69 -2.68 -13.43
CA ASP A 52 8.71 -2.31 -14.44
C ASP A 52 7.23 -2.70 -14.24
N MET A 53 6.47 -1.75 -13.65
CA MET A 53 5.03 -1.62 -13.85
C MET A 53 4.77 -0.45 -14.82
N LEU A 54 4.70 -0.72 -16.12
CA LEU A 54 4.19 0.24 -17.12
C LEU A 54 2.86 -0.31 -17.67
N PRO A 55 1.78 0.48 -17.72
CA PRO A 55 0.61 0.15 -18.52
C PRO A 55 0.91 0.36 -20.02
N GLU A 56 0.20 -0.39 -20.87
CA GLU A 56 0.35 -0.43 -22.32
C GLU A 56 0.49 0.96 -22.96
N VAL A 57 1.57 1.17 -23.71
CA VAL A 57 1.83 2.40 -24.47
C VAL A 57 1.02 2.35 -25.77
N THR A 58 -0.09 3.08 -25.84
CA THR A 58 -0.84 3.25 -27.09
C THR A 58 -0.15 4.29 -28.00
N ALA A 59 -0.42 4.23 -29.31
CA ALA A 59 0.15 5.19 -30.29
C ALA A 59 -0.18 6.66 -29.94
N GLU A 60 -1.29 6.89 -29.23
CA GLU A 60 -1.72 8.20 -28.75
C GLU A 60 -0.82 8.75 -27.63
N VAL A 61 -0.19 7.87 -26.83
CA VAL A 61 0.79 8.23 -25.78
C VAL A 61 2.14 8.60 -26.40
N ILE A 62 2.55 7.90 -27.47
CA ILE A 62 3.84 8.15 -28.14
C ILE A 62 3.86 9.52 -28.81
N GLY A 63 2.75 9.98 -29.40
CA GLY A 63 2.64 11.30 -30.02
C GLY A 63 2.79 12.48 -29.06
N ARG A 64 2.69 12.26 -27.75
CA ARG A 64 2.90 13.29 -26.72
C ARG A 64 4.34 13.38 -26.21
N TRP A 65 5.15 12.36 -26.49
CA TRP A 65 6.53 12.25 -25.97
C TRP A 65 7.58 12.67 -27.00
N PHE A 66 7.21 12.75 -28.28
CA PHE A 66 8.08 13.15 -29.38
C PHE A 66 7.42 14.25 -30.23
N ASN A 67 8.20 15.25 -30.62
CA ASN A 67 7.72 16.34 -31.47
C ASN A 67 7.61 15.84 -32.92
N CYS A 68 6.49 15.19 -33.23
CA CYS A 68 6.21 14.67 -34.57
C CYS A 68 5.47 15.72 -35.41
N THR A 69 6.11 16.24 -36.45
CA THR A 69 5.41 17.05 -37.47
C THR A 69 4.74 16.14 -38.50
N GLU A 70 3.40 16.13 -38.53
CA GLU A 70 2.63 15.48 -39.60
C GLU A 70 2.79 16.24 -40.92
N SER A 71 3.19 15.55 -41.99
CA SER A 71 2.95 16.02 -43.36
C SER A 71 1.54 15.58 -43.79
N LYS A 72 0.64 16.55 -44.00
CA LYS A 72 -0.72 16.29 -44.50
C LYS A 72 -0.73 15.71 -45.92
N PRO A 73 -1.66 14.78 -46.21
CA PRO A 73 -2.37 14.76 -47.47
C PRO A 73 -3.81 15.27 -47.29
N VAL A 74 -4.32 15.87 -48.36
CA VAL A 74 -5.62 16.54 -48.48
C VAL A 74 -6.74 15.51 -48.65
N GLU A 75 -7.85 15.64 -47.91
CA GLU A 75 -9.12 15.00 -48.27
C GLU A 75 -10.32 15.96 -48.22
N SER A 76 -11.19 15.73 -49.18
CA SER A 76 -12.36 16.49 -49.61
C SER A 76 -13.59 16.26 -48.71
N THR A 77 -14.35 17.33 -48.51
CA THR A 77 -15.64 17.38 -47.80
C THR A 77 -16.80 16.76 -48.56
N LEU A 78 -17.72 16.11 -47.84
CA LEU A 78 -19.17 16.11 -48.10
C LEU A 78 -19.91 15.62 -46.85
N GLY A 79 -20.82 16.45 -46.32
CA GLY A 79 -21.64 16.17 -45.15
C GLY A 79 -23.07 15.83 -45.49
N VAL A 80 -23.83 15.29 -44.52
CA VAL A 80 -25.30 15.23 -44.51
C VAL A 80 -25.83 15.27 -43.06
N THR A 81 -26.94 15.99 -42.92
CA THR A 81 -27.74 16.38 -41.73
C THR A 81 -28.88 15.41 -41.37
N GLU A 82 -29.61 15.77 -40.30
CA GLU A 82 -30.99 15.37 -39.88
C GLU A 82 -31.10 14.24 -38.83
N THR A 83 -32.02 14.18 -37.85
CA THR A 83 -33.03 15.08 -37.21
C THR A 83 -33.53 14.34 -35.94
N ALA A 84 -34.03 15.06 -34.94
CA ALA A 84 -34.74 14.55 -33.75
C ALA A 84 -36.24 14.27 -34.02
N PRO A 85 -36.94 13.59 -33.09
CA PRO A 85 -38.19 14.18 -32.58
C PRO A 85 -38.47 13.96 -31.08
N GLU A 86 -39.21 14.94 -30.51
CA GLU A 86 -39.90 14.92 -29.21
C GLU A 86 -41.21 14.10 -29.26
N LEU A 87 -41.73 13.65 -28.10
CA LEU A 87 -43.17 13.74 -27.81
C LEU A 87 -43.50 13.63 -26.30
N THR A 88 -44.67 14.19 -25.98
CA THR A 88 -45.14 14.79 -24.71
C THR A 88 -46.01 13.91 -23.79
N SER A 89 -46.18 14.41 -22.56
CA SER A 89 -47.04 14.06 -21.40
C SER A 89 -48.46 13.49 -21.60
N LYS A 90 -49.00 12.80 -20.57
CA LYS A 90 -50.35 13.02 -19.99
C LYS A 90 -50.61 12.24 -18.67
N VAL A 91 -51.47 12.79 -17.80
CA VAL A 91 -51.80 12.39 -16.41
C VAL A 91 -53.32 12.15 -16.24
N ALA A 92 -53.68 11.33 -15.21
CA ALA A 92 -54.95 11.20 -14.42
C ALA A 92 -56.06 10.23 -14.88
N PRO A 93 -57.00 9.76 -14.00
CA PRO A 93 -56.95 9.46 -12.54
C PRO A 93 -57.72 8.17 -12.06
N GLY A 94 -57.45 7.74 -10.81
CA GLY A 94 -58.46 7.37 -9.78
C GLY A 94 -59.14 5.97 -9.75
N SER A 95 -58.88 5.18 -8.69
CA SER A 95 -59.90 4.55 -7.80
C SER A 95 -59.28 3.61 -6.74
N THR A 96 -59.70 3.77 -5.48
CA THR A 96 -59.64 2.85 -4.32
C THR A 96 -61.08 2.42 -3.97
N PRO A 97 -61.42 1.42 -3.09
CA PRO A 97 -60.73 0.90 -1.88
C PRO A 97 -60.73 -0.68 -1.80
N VAL A 98 -60.12 -1.39 -0.84
CA VAL A 98 -60.56 -1.65 0.55
C VAL A 98 -59.48 -2.45 1.32
N ALA A 99 -59.08 -1.88 2.45
CA ALA A 99 -58.70 -2.41 3.78
C ALA A 99 -58.30 -3.89 4.03
N SER A 100 -57.15 -4.07 4.71
CA SER A 100 -57.07 -4.78 6.01
C SER A 100 -55.73 -4.49 6.70
N THR A 101 -55.76 -3.78 7.83
CA THR A 101 -54.64 -3.56 8.77
C THR A 101 -54.37 -4.85 9.58
N PRO A 102 -53.12 -5.09 10.03
CA PRO A 102 -52.68 -4.49 11.30
C PRO A 102 -51.26 -3.92 11.20
N THR A 103 -51.11 -2.64 11.55
CA THR A 103 -49.80 -1.98 11.65
C THR A 103 -49.25 -2.27 13.03
N ASP A 104 -48.28 -3.17 13.05
CA ASP A 104 -47.32 -3.32 14.14
C ASP A 104 -46.69 -1.94 14.41
N THR A 105 -46.73 -1.52 15.67
CA THR A 105 -46.31 -0.17 16.05
C THR A 105 -44.79 -0.14 16.05
N THR A 106 -44.20 0.08 14.88
CA THR A 106 -42.78 0.38 14.76
C THR A 106 -42.56 1.74 15.41
N GLN A 107 -42.18 1.74 16.69
CA GLN A 107 -41.65 2.92 17.33
C GLN A 107 -40.41 3.32 16.53
N VAL A 108 -40.54 4.39 15.74
CA VAL A 108 -39.40 5.11 15.21
C VAL A 108 -38.72 5.73 16.43
N ILE A 109 -37.71 5.04 16.95
CA ILE A 109 -36.78 5.62 17.91
C ILE A 109 -36.08 6.76 17.16
N SER A 110 -36.61 7.96 17.35
CA SER A 110 -35.97 9.18 16.93
C SER A 110 -34.80 9.36 17.87
N ILE A 111 -33.64 8.84 17.48
CA ILE A 111 -32.37 9.12 18.14
C ILE A 111 -32.14 10.61 17.90
N THR A 112 -32.49 11.45 18.88
CA THR A 112 -31.93 12.80 18.98
C THR A 112 -30.41 12.63 18.91
N PRO A 113 -29.70 13.25 17.96
CA PRO A 113 -28.27 13.07 17.84
C PRO A 113 -27.64 13.46 19.17
N GLU A 114 -27.01 12.47 19.82
CA GLU A 114 -26.08 12.73 20.92
C GLU A 114 -25.08 13.81 20.47
N PRO A 115 -24.54 14.62 21.40
CA PRO A 115 -23.66 15.73 21.07
C PRO A 115 -22.59 15.27 20.08
N SER A 116 -22.64 15.89 18.89
CA SER A 116 -21.93 15.56 17.66
C SER A 116 -20.50 15.09 17.92
N MET A 117 -20.23 13.80 17.69
CA MET A 117 -18.84 13.32 17.63
C MET A 117 -18.06 14.22 16.66
N PRO A 118 -16.83 14.66 17.02
CA PRO A 118 -16.02 15.45 16.12
C PRO A 118 -15.82 14.70 14.79
N PRO A 119 -15.80 15.40 13.65
CA PRO A 119 -15.63 14.79 12.34
C PRO A 119 -14.29 14.05 12.24
N ALA A 120 -14.22 13.00 11.43
CA ALA A 120 -13.03 12.15 11.35
C ALA A 120 -11.83 12.82 10.66
N ASP A 121 -12.08 13.76 9.75
CA ASP A 121 -11.05 14.40 8.93
C ASP A 121 -11.48 15.81 8.47
N CYS A 122 -10.52 16.60 7.99
CA CYS A 122 -10.76 17.88 7.35
C CYS A 122 -11.62 17.76 6.08
N GLN A 123 -11.53 16.65 5.34
CA GLN A 123 -12.43 16.43 4.20
C GLN A 123 -13.90 16.34 4.65
N VAL A 124 -14.19 15.67 5.75
CA VAL A 124 -15.55 15.54 6.31
C VAL A 124 -16.10 16.90 6.73
N ILE A 125 -15.26 17.74 7.33
CA ILE A 125 -15.60 19.13 7.68
C ILE A 125 -15.97 19.92 6.43
N LEU A 126 -15.17 19.80 5.37
CA LEU A 126 -15.41 20.47 4.10
C LEU A 126 -16.72 20.01 3.44
N ASP A 127 -16.96 18.71 3.39
CA ASP A 127 -18.16 18.11 2.79
C ASP A 127 -19.44 18.48 3.56
N ALA A 128 -19.32 18.73 4.88
CA ALA A 128 -20.38 19.30 5.70
C ALA A 128 -20.63 20.81 5.44
N GLY A 129 -19.95 21.41 4.46
CA GLY A 129 -20.11 22.80 4.04
C GLY A 129 -19.20 23.80 4.75
N GLN A 130 -18.30 23.36 5.64
CA GLN A 130 -17.35 24.25 6.31
C GLN A 130 -16.11 24.46 5.44
N SER A 131 -16.16 25.49 4.59
CA SER A 131 -15.09 25.80 3.63
C SER A 131 -13.99 26.72 4.15
N ALA A 132 -14.08 27.19 5.39
CA ALA A 132 -13.06 28.07 5.97
C ALA A 132 -11.85 27.25 6.45
N SER A 133 -10.64 27.64 6.04
CA SER A 133 -9.42 27.09 6.63
C SER A 133 -9.26 27.57 8.07
N GLY A 134 -8.76 26.72 8.97
CA GLY A 134 -8.66 27.06 10.38
C GLY A 134 -8.34 25.87 11.27
N VAL A 135 -8.35 26.09 12.58
CA VAL A 135 -8.15 25.02 13.56
C VAL A 135 -9.48 24.34 13.85
N TYR A 136 -9.50 23.02 13.70
CA TYR A 136 -10.65 22.17 13.99
C TYR A 136 -10.26 21.04 14.93
N THR A 137 -11.24 20.51 15.66
CA THR A 137 -11.09 19.26 16.39
C THR A 137 -11.63 18.13 15.53
N ILE A 138 -10.80 17.12 15.29
CA ILE A 138 -11.21 15.88 14.63
C ILE A 138 -11.16 14.71 15.60
N ARG A 139 -11.88 13.63 15.31
CA ARG A 139 -11.79 12.37 16.05
C ARG A 139 -11.24 11.28 15.13
N HIS A 140 -10.02 10.81 15.39
CA HIS A 140 -9.37 9.78 14.58
C HIS A 140 -8.91 8.63 15.48
N ALA A 141 -9.19 7.38 15.08
CA ALA A 141 -8.91 6.18 15.87
C ALA A 141 -9.39 6.29 17.33
N GLY A 142 -10.60 6.84 17.53
CA GLY A 142 -11.22 7.01 18.84
C GLY A 142 -10.69 8.21 19.66
N GLN A 143 -9.63 8.89 19.23
CA GLN A 143 -8.99 10.00 19.93
C GLN A 143 -9.32 11.36 19.29
N ASN A 144 -9.58 12.36 20.13
CA ASN A 144 -9.76 13.73 19.68
C ASN A 144 -8.39 14.42 19.50
N MET A 145 -8.19 15.12 18.39
CA MET A 145 -7.00 15.95 18.18
C MET A 145 -7.34 17.26 17.47
N GLN A 146 -6.66 18.33 17.84
CA GLN A 146 -6.73 19.60 17.12
C GLN A 146 -5.77 19.57 15.93
N VAL A 147 -6.28 19.99 14.77
CA VAL A 147 -5.53 20.08 13.52
C VAL A 147 -5.83 21.40 12.83
N TYR A 148 -4.89 21.89 12.02
CA TYR A 148 -5.20 22.94 11.07
C TYR A 148 -5.74 22.30 9.79
N CYS A 149 -7.01 22.56 9.47
CA CYS A 149 -7.59 22.18 8.19
C CYS A 149 -7.35 23.28 7.17
N ARG A 150 -6.67 22.93 6.09
CA ARG A 150 -6.62 23.75 4.88
C ARG A 150 -7.70 23.26 3.93
N MET A 151 -8.64 24.14 3.61
CA MET A 151 -9.72 23.88 2.66
C MET A 151 -9.38 24.59 1.35
N GLU A 152 -9.08 23.83 0.30
CA GLU A 152 -8.60 24.38 -0.97
C GLU A 152 -9.11 23.53 -2.14
N LEU A 153 -9.74 24.18 -3.14
CA LEU A 153 -10.19 23.55 -4.39
C LEU A 153 -11.04 22.27 -4.17
N GLY A 154 -11.98 22.32 -3.22
CA GLY A 154 -12.86 21.18 -2.90
C GLY A 154 -12.17 20.04 -2.15
N LYS A 155 -10.94 20.25 -1.65
CA LYS A 155 -10.19 19.27 -0.85
C LYS A 155 -9.92 19.82 0.55
N GLY A 156 -10.15 18.99 1.57
CA GLY A 156 -9.77 19.25 2.95
C GLY A 156 -8.45 18.54 3.28
N TYR A 157 -7.46 19.29 3.75
CA TYR A 157 -6.15 18.78 4.11
C TYR A 157 -5.87 18.99 5.60
N ILE A 158 -5.31 17.97 6.26
CA ILE A 158 -4.67 18.13 7.57
C ILE A 158 -3.25 18.65 7.33
N VAL A 159 -2.97 19.87 7.76
CA VAL A 159 -1.59 20.41 7.77
C VAL A 159 -0.86 19.82 8.96
N PHE A 160 0.30 19.20 8.72
CA PHE A 160 1.09 18.59 9.78
C PHE A 160 2.45 19.24 10.02
N GLN A 161 2.91 20.06 9.07
CA GLN A 161 4.07 20.91 9.24
C GLN A 161 3.80 22.24 8.55
N ARG A 162 4.22 23.34 9.18
CA ARG A 162 4.20 24.67 8.55
C ARG A 162 5.41 25.50 8.97
N ARG A 163 6.10 26.08 7.97
CA ARG A 163 7.17 27.09 8.10
C ARG A 163 6.75 28.38 7.38
N LEU A 164 6.88 29.53 8.03
CA LEU A 164 6.40 30.83 7.57
C LEU A 164 7.38 31.97 7.81
N ASP A 165 7.96 32.06 9.00
CA ASP A 165 8.57 33.29 9.51
C ASP A 165 9.70 33.09 10.54
N GLY A 166 9.98 31.84 10.94
CA GLY A 166 11.02 31.53 11.93
C GLY A 166 10.63 31.83 13.37
N SER A 167 9.34 32.05 13.66
CA SER A 167 8.84 32.27 15.02
C SER A 167 8.97 31.04 15.92
N VAL A 168 9.13 29.83 15.35
CA VAL A 168 9.28 28.58 16.08
C VAL A 168 10.59 27.88 15.69
N SER A 169 11.40 27.51 16.69
CA SER A 169 12.55 26.65 16.46
C SER A 169 12.12 25.21 16.16
N PHE A 170 12.69 24.62 15.11
CA PHE A 170 12.53 23.22 14.71
C PHE A 170 13.74 22.36 15.13
N ASP A 171 14.79 22.95 15.69
CA ASP A 171 15.88 22.21 16.33
C ASP A 171 15.42 21.72 17.71
N ARG A 172 14.78 20.54 17.72
CA ARG A 172 13.99 20.00 18.84
C ARG A 172 14.35 18.55 19.15
N THR A 173 14.03 18.14 20.37
CA THR A 173 14.27 16.77 20.86
C THR A 173 13.30 15.76 20.26
N TRP A 174 13.64 14.47 20.37
CA TRP A 174 12.79 13.36 19.96
C TRP A 174 11.39 13.41 20.57
N GLN A 175 11.32 13.72 21.87
CA GLN A 175 10.04 13.79 22.61
C GLN A 175 9.15 14.92 22.07
N GLU A 176 9.73 16.10 21.82
CA GLU A 176 8.99 17.23 21.24
C GLU A 176 8.49 16.92 19.83
N TYR A 177 9.31 16.26 18.99
CA TYR A 177 8.86 15.81 17.67
C TYR A 177 7.78 14.72 17.73
N ALA A 178 7.80 13.86 18.75
CA ALA A 178 6.78 12.84 18.96
C ALA A 178 5.42 13.45 19.34
N GLU A 179 5.41 14.40 20.28
CA GLU A 179 4.20 15.05 20.81
C GLU A 179 3.64 16.16 19.88
N GLY A 180 4.54 16.86 19.20
CA GLY A 180 4.26 18.05 18.41
C GLY A 180 4.57 19.34 19.16
N PHE A 181 4.81 20.42 18.42
CA PHE A 181 5.18 21.73 18.97
C PHE A 181 4.74 22.88 18.06
N GLY A 182 4.75 24.10 18.58
CA GLY A 182 4.40 25.32 17.85
C GLY A 182 2.92 25.71 18.00
N ASN A 183 2.42 26.49 17.03
CA ASN A 183 1.04 26.98 17.03
C ASN A 183 0.36 26.62 15.71
N LEU A 184 -0.80 25.95 15.76
CA LEU A 184 -1.55 25.52 14.57
C LEU A 184 -1.93 26.68 13.63
N THR A 185 -2.03 27.91 14.13
CA THR A 185 -2.27 29.11 13.29
C THR A 185 -0.99 29.80 12.82
N GLY A 186 0.18 29.35 13.27
CA GLY A 186 1.51 29.85 12.90
C GLY A 186 2.42 28.71 12.43
N GLU A 187 3.69 28.71 12.84
CA GLU A 187 4.61 27.60 12.58
C GLU A 187 4.41 26.45 13.59
N PHE A 188 4.43 25.21 13.10
CA PHE A 188 4.26 24.04 13.97
C PHE A 188 4.71 22.73 13.30
N TRP A 189 4.90 21.72 14.15
CA TRP A 189 4.95 20.30 13.80
C TRP A 189 3.84 19.57 14.57
N LEU A 190 3.00 18.80 13.90
CA LEU A 190 1.80 18.18 14.49
C LEU A 190 2.13 17.09 15.54
N GLY A 191 3.26 16.43 15.38
CA GLY A 191 3.71 15.33 16.23
C GLY A 191 3.72 13.98 15.51
N ASN A 192 4.82 13.23 15.63
CA ASN A 192 5.01 11.95 14.94
C ASN A 192 3.99 10.89 15.40
N GLN A 193 3.54 10.94 16.66
CA GLN A 193 2.50 10.03 17.17
C GLN A 193 1.16 10.23 16.43
N LYS A 194 0.78 11.50 16.22
CA LYS A 194 -0.44 11.84 15.47
C LYS A 194 -0.29 11.48 14.00
N LEU A 195 0.87 11.73 13.40
CA LEU A 195 1.19 11.35 12.02
C LEU A 195 1.13 9.83 11.80
N ARG A 196 1.72 9.03 12.70
CA ARG A 196 1.60 7.56 12.67
C ARG A 196 0.12 7.17 12.70
N SER A 197 -0.65 7.71 13.64
CA SER A 197 -2.08 7.38 13.77
C SER A 197 -2.87 7.71 12.50
N LEU A 198 -2.64 8.88 11.90
CA LEU A 198 -3.31 9.30 10.67
C LEU A 198 -2.93 8.43 9.47
N THR A 199 -1.68 7.98 9.36
CA THR A 199 -1.14 7.38 8.13
C THR A 199 -1.00 5.86 8.17
N ARG A 200 -1.24 5.21 9.32
CA ARG A 200 -1.02 3.75 9.54
C ARG A 200 -1.67 2.82 8.51
N ASN A 201 -2.77 3.25 7.87
CA ASN A 201 -3.55 2.44 6.95
C ASN A 201 -3.16 2.59 5.47
N TRP A 202 -2.09 3.33 5.15
CA TRP A 202 -1.65 3.60 3.77
C TRP A 202 -2.72 4.26 2.88
N GLY A 203 -3.68 4.92 3.53
CA GLY A 203 -4.87 5.52 2.92
C GLY A 203 -4.76 7.00 2.63
N ARG A 204 -3.55 7.57 2.70
CA ARG A 204 -3.36 9.01 2.65
C ARG A 204 -2.26 9.41 1.69
N ASP A 205 -2.51 10.52 1.01
CA ASP A 205 -1.50 11.23 0.25
C ASP A 205 -0.71 12.17 1.16
N MET A 206 0.52 12.50 0.76
CA MET A 206 1.24 13.67 1.24
C MET A 206 1.29 14.73 0.15
N VAL A 207 1.07 15.98 0.53
CA VAL A 207 1.18 17.13 -0.35
C VAL A 207 2.05 18.18 0.30
N ILE A 208 3.03 18.69 -0.44
CA ILE A 208 3.97 19.70 0.03
C ILE A 208 3.83 20.93 -0.86
N ASN A 209 3.55 22.07 -0.25
CA ASN A 209 3.61 23.38 -0.89
C ASN A 209 4.90 24.07 -0.45
N LEU A 210 5.61 24.66 -1.40
CA LEU A 210 6.90 25.32 -1.21
C LEU A 210 6.81 26.77 -1.68
N ARG A 211 7.46 27.69 -0.97
CA ARG A 211 7.53 29.10 -1.35
C ARG A 211 8.95 29.63 -1.24
N ALA A 212 9.46 30.22 -2.31
CA ALA A 212 10.77 30.83 -2.35
C ALA A 212 10.73 32.34 -2.03
N PHE A 213 11.90 32.94 -1.81
CA PHE A 213 12.03 34.37 -1.49
C PHE A 213 11.81 35.29 -2.70
N ASP A 214 11.99 34.77 -3.91
CA ASP A 214 11.69 35.46 -5.18
C ASP A 214 10.18 35.52 -5.48
N GLY A 215 9.35 34.86 -4.66
CA GLY A 215 7.89 34.81 -4.80
C GLY A 215 7.38 33.63 -5.64
N GLU A 216 8.27 32.80 -6.18
CA GLU A 216 7.85 31.57 -6.84
C GLU A 216 7.33 30.56 -5.80
N GLU A 217 6.34 29.77 -6.23
CA GLU A 217 5.76 28.69 -5.45
C GLU A 217 5.86 27.39 -6.25
N ALA A 218 5.99 26.27 -5.55
CA ALA A 218 5.99 24.96 -6.17
C ALA A 218 5.22 23.96 -5.32
N ARG A 219 4.77 22.88 -5.94
CA ARG A 219 4.00 21.82 -5.29
C ARG A 219 4.57 20.44 -5.62
N ILE A 220 4.36 19.49 -4.71
CA ILE A 220 4.54 18.06 -5.00
C ILE A 220 3.53 17.23 -4.21
N ARG A 221 3.11 16.10 -4.78
CA ARG A 221 2.20 15.13 -4.18
C ARG A 221 2.82 13.73 -4.26
N TYR A 222 2.82 13.03 -3.14
CA TYR A 222 3.12 11.60 -3.03
C TYR A 222 1.83 10.85 -2.73
N GLU A 223 1.56 9.78 -3.48
CA GLU A 223 0.32 9.03 -3.30
C GLU A 223 0.37 8.18 -2.04
N ASP A 224 1.44 7.44 -1.79
CA ASP A 224 1.57 6.63 -0.59
C ASP A 224 2.36 7.40 0.47
N PHE A 225 1.71 7.81 1.55
CA PHE A 225 2.37 8.40 2.70
C PHE A 225 2.07 7.59 3.98
N ASN A 226 3.13 7.09 4.60
CA ASN A 226 3.08 6.40 5.88
C ASN A 226 4.27 6.79 6.77
N VAL A 227 4.00 6.94 8.07
CA VAL A 227 5.02 7.10 9.12
C VAL A 227 4.91 5.90 10.04
N ASP A 228 6.05 5.28 10.36
CA ASP A 228 6.07 4.07 11.18
C ASP A 228 5.88 4.34 12.69
N SER A 229 5.84 3.31 13.53
CA SER A 229 5.72 3.46 14.99
C SER A 229 7.00 4.01 15.62
N SER A 230 6.94 4.36 16.91
CA SER A 230 8.12 4.76 17.69
C SER A 230 9.17 3.65 17.79
N GLU A 231 8.75 2.39 17.85
CA GLU A 231 9.64 1.22 17.92
C GLU A 231 10.41 1.05 16.61
N ASN A 232 9.78 1.43 15.49
CA ASN A 232 10.38 1.52 14.16
C ASN A 232 10.85 2.96 13.85
N LYS A 233 11.14 3.75 14.88
CA LYS A 233 11.75 5.09 14.83
C LYS A 233 11.05 6.07 13.88
N TYR A 234 9.72 5.99 13.77
CA TYR A 234 8.92 6.82 12.87
C TYR A 234 9.42 6.83 11.42
N LYS A 235 9.96 5.70 10.94
CA LYS A 235 10.49 5.55 9.58
C LYS A 235 9.50 6.07 8.54
N LEU A 236 10.00 6.83 7.55
CA LEU A 236 9.18 7.38 6.47
C LEU A 236 8.96 6.35 5.38
N PHE A 237 7.73 6.24 4.90
CA PHE A 237 7.44 5.63 3.62
C PHE A 237 6.70 6.61 2.74
N VAL A 238 7.36 7.03 1.66
CA VAL A 238 6.76 7.82 0.60
C VAL A 238 7.00 7.16 -0.74
N ARG A 239 5.94 7.00 -1.53
CA ARG A 239 6.01 6.42 -2.87
C ARG A 239 5.12 7.17 -3.84
N TRP A 240 5.50 7.04 -5.11
CA TRP A 240 4.79 7.48 -6.32
C TRP A 240 4.48 8.97 -6.25
N PHE A 241 5.49 9.78 -6.54
CA PHE A 241 5.24 11.19 -6.76
C PHE A 241 4.51 11.33 -8.11
N SER A 242 3.39 12.06 -8.12
CA SER A 242 2.64 12.30 -9.35
C SER A 242 3.34 13.40 -10.15
N GLU A 243 3.67 13.15 -11.42
CA GLU A 243 4.17 14.20 -12.34
C GLU A 243 3.10 15.28 -12.58
N ASP A 244 1.82 14.91 -12.50
CA ASP A 244 0.67 15.86 -12.47
C ASP A 244 0.53 16.55 -11.09
N GLY A 245 1.31 16.12 -10.10
CA GLY A 245 1.25 16.52 -8.68
C GLY A 245 2.11 17.73 -8.32
N GLY A 246 2.91 18.23 -9.26
CA GLY A 246 3.52 19.57 -9.21
C GLY A 246 4.95 19.66 -9.74
N ASP A 247 5.45 20.90 -9.72
CA ASP A 247 6.65 21.42 -10.40
C ASP A 247 7.91 21.45 -9.51
N ALA A 248 7.84 20.95 -8.28
CA ALA A 248 8.96 21.00 -7.33
C ALA A 248 10.06 19.93 -7.58
N GLY A 249 9.74 18.84 -8.30
CA GLY A 249 10.61 17.67 -8.42
C GLY A 249 10.75 16.86 -7.11
N ASP A 250 11.23 15.62 -7.20
CA ASP A 250 11.31 14.72 -6.04
C ASP A 250 12.59 14.92 -5.24
N SER A 251 12.46 15.53 -4.05
CA SER A 251 13.54 15.69 -3.07
C SER A 251 13.30 14.89 -1.78
N LEU A 252 12.41 13.89 -1.81
CA LEU A 252 12.24 12.90 -0.74
C LEU A 252 12.65 11.48 -1.14
N TRP A 253 13.03 11.24 -2.39
CA TRP A 253 13.46 9.91 -2.84
C TRP A 253 14.58 9.29 -1.99
N THR A 254 15.54 10.08 -1.47
CA THR A 254 16.58 9.58 -0.56
C THR A 254 16.13 9.44 0.89
N HIS A 255 14.96 9.98 1.24
CA HIS A 255 14.42 10.00 2.60
C HIS A 255 13.40 8.87 2.84
N SER A 256 12.85 8.30 1.76
CA SER A 256 11.96 7.14 1.87
C SER A 256 12.73 5.93 2.41
N ASN A 257 12.11 5.20 3.33
CA ASN A 257 12.67 4.09 4.11
C ASN A 257 13.74 4.47 5.15
N GLU A 258 13.98 5.77 5.39
CA GLU A 258 14.93 6.23 6.40
C GLU A 258 14.26 6.44 7.77
N ASP A 259 15.01 6.22 8.84
CA ASP A 259 14.57 6.44 10.22
C ASP A 259 14.52 7.95 10.51
N PHE A 260 13.63 8.37 11.41
CA PHE A 260 13.61 9.76 11.86
C PHE A 260 14.77 10.00 12.83
N SER A 261 15.51 11.09 12.65
CA SER A 261 16.60 11.51 13.55
C SER A 261 16.31 12.89 14.13
N THR A 262 16.77 13.12 15.37
CA THR A 262 16.73 14.42 16.07
C THR A 262 18.09 14.70 16.72
N LEU A 263 18.30 15.92 17.20
CA LEU A 263 19.56 16.33 17.83
C LEU A 263 20.01 15.39 18.97
N ASP A 264 19.07 14.74 19.65
CA ASP A 264 19.28 13.83 20.78
C ASP A 264 19.10 12.34 20.44
N LYS A 265 18.69 12.01 19.21
CA LYS A 265 18.49 10.64 18.72
C LYS A 265 19.00 10.52 17.28
N ASP A 266 20.23 10.03 17.17
CA ASP A 266 20.86 9.72 15.90
C ASP A 266 20.40 8.35 15.40
N HIS A 267 19.64 8.35 14.30
CA HIS A 267 19.22 7.15 13.58
C HIS A 267 19.57 7.22 12.10
N ASP A 268 20.47 8.14 11.69
CA ASP A 268 20.88 8.23 10.30
C ASP A 268 22.06 7.28 9.99
N ASP A 269 22.37 7.08 8.72
CA ASP A 269 23.42 6.14 8.28
C ASP A 269 24.84 6.76 8.36
N THR A 270 25.00 7.97 8.91
CA THR A 270 26.30 8.65 8.98
C THR A 270 27.08 8.18 10.20
N VAL A 271 28.20 7.48 9.96
CA VAL A 271 29.04 7.01 11.05
C VAL A 271 29.77 8.19 11.71
N GLY A 272 29.49 8.43 12.99
CA GLY A 272 30.23 9.38 13.84
C GLY A 272 29.81 10.84 13.71
N GLU A 273 28.70 11.14 13.01
CA GLU A 273 28.09 12.46 12.93
C GLU A 273 26.57 12.33 12.99
N ASN A 274 25.88 13.13 13.81
CA ASN A 274 24.42 13.21 13.80
C ASN A 274 23.98 14.30 12.81
N CYS A 275 23.25 13.92 11.76
CA CYS A 275 22.79 14.87 10.75
C CYS A 275 21.77 15.87 11.30
N ALA A 276 20.90 15.45 12.22
CA ALA A 276 19.92 16.35 12.81
C ALA A 276 20.59 17.43 13.68
N GLU A 277 21.66 17.09 14.40
CA GLU A 277 22.48 18.06 15.14
C GLU A 277 23.18 19.04 14.18
N LYS A 278 23.72 18.54 13.06
CA LYS A 278 24.47 19.33 12.09
C LYS A 278 23.60 20.27 11.23
N PHE A 279 22.38 19.85 10.90
CA PHE A 279 21.47 20.58 10.01
C PHE A 279 20.22 21.13 10.71
N HIS A 280 20.20 21.07 12.04
CA HIS A 280 19.28 21.80 12.92
C HIS A 280 17.79 21.60 12.61
N GLY A 281 17.36 20.35 12.65
CA GLY A 281 15.97 19.98 12.45
C GLY A 281 15.80 18.47 12.54
N GLY A 282 14.69 18.02 13.12
CA GLY A 282 14.33 16.60 13.08
C GLY A 282 13.84 16.21 11.70
N TRP A 283 14.42 15.18 11.11
CA TRP A 283 14.12 14.76 9.74
C TRP A 283 14.49 13.30 9.49
N TRP A 284 13.98 12.74 8.40
CA TRP A 284 14.37 11.42 7.91
C TRP A 284 15.68 11.52 7.13
N TYR A 285 16.79 11.79 7.82
CA TYR A 285 18.10 11.91 7.17
C TYR A 285 18.63 10.54 6.78
N LYS A 286 19.09 10.41 5.52
CA LYS A 286 19.85 9.25 5.06
C LYS A 286 21.31 9.34 5.49
N ARG A 287 22.07 10.23 4.85
CA ARG A 287 23.47 10.53 5.18
C ARG A 287 23.77 12.00 5.01
N CYS A 288 24.74 12.49 5.78
CA CYS A 288 25.21 13.86 5.66
C CYS A 288 26.73 14.06 5.78
N GLY A 289 27.48 12.96 5.83
CA GLY A 289 28.95 12.94 5.76
C GLY A 289 29.49 13.41 4.41
N SER A 290 30.77 13.21 4.15
CA SER A 290 31.45 13.66 2.92
C SER A 290 31.04 12.88 1.65
N ASP A 291 30.48 11.68 1.80
CA ASP A 291 29.96 10.87 0.71
C ASP A 291 28.69 11.48 0.11
N ILE A 292 28.79 11.91 -1.15
CA ILE A 292 27.70 12.56 -1.89
C ILE A 292 26.71 11.56 -2.51
N SER A 293 27.07 10.28 -2.61
CA SER A 293 26.27 9.29 -3.36
C SER A 293 24.93 8.95 -2.71
N HIS A 294 24.79 9.27 -1.42
CA HIS A 294 23.61 8.98 -0.61
C HIS A 294 23.22 10.15 0.30
N ARG A 295 23.62 11.38 -0.06
CA ARG A 295 23.28 12.56 0.73
C ARG A 295 21.77 12.81 0.71
N PHE A 296 21.21 13.25 1.82
CA PHE A 296 19.84 13.76 1.87
C PHE A 296 19.64 14.95 0.91
N VAL A 297 18.44 15.11 0.34
CA VAL A 297 18.17 16.14 -0.69
C VAL A 297 16.99 17.06 -0.37
N SER A 298 16.52 17.05 0.88
CA SER A 298 15.63 18.06 1.45
C SER A 298 15.91 18.27 2.94
N ASN A 299 15.58 19.46 3.45
CA ASN A 299 15.61 19.77 4.88
C ASN A 299 14.50 20.77 5.21
N LEU A 300 13.23 20.36 5.14
CA LEU A 300 12.12 21.28 5.38
C LEU A 300 11.99 21.72 6.85
N ASN A 301 12.64 21.00 7.76
CA ASN A 301 12.69 21.29 9.19
C ASN A 301 13.97 22.02 9.62
N GLY A 302 14.86 22.39 8.69
CA GLY A 302 16.10 23.12 8.98
C GLY A 302 15.90 24.53 9.51
N LEU A 303 17.00 25.26 9.69
CA LEU A 303 16.96 26.63 10.20
C LEU A 303 16.17 27.56 9.27
N TYR A 304 15.40 28.45 9.88
CA TYR A 304 14.77 29.53 9.14
C TYR A 304 15.78 30.68 8.96
N TYR A 305 16.04 31.06 7.72
CA TYR A 305 16.84 32.24 7.38
C TYR A 305 15.95 33.37 6.89
N ASN A 306 16.35 34.61 7.16
CA ASN A 306 15.62 35.81 6.68
C ASN A 306 15.93 36.18 5.23
N ASN A 307 16.75 35.38 4.54
CA ASN A 307 17.15 35.57 3.16
C ASN A 307 17.39 34.20 2.49
N ALA A 308 17.53 34.21 1.16
CA ALA A 308 17.60 32.99 0.36
C ALA A 308 18.95 32.27 0.43
N THR A 309 20.06 32.97 0.66
CA THR A 309 21.40 32.39 0.54
C THR A 309 21.85 31.81 1.87
N VAL A 310 22.18 30.53 1.86
CA VAL A 310 22.58 29.79 3.06
C VAL A 310 23.77 28.91 2.77
N ASP A 311 24.43 28.48 3.84
CA ASP A 311 25.38 27.38 3.76
C ASP A 311 24.63 26.10 3.34
N ASP A 312 25.30 25.29 2.52
CA ASP A 312 24.74 24.09 1.89
C ASP A 312 23.96 23.24 2.91
N TYR A 313 22.67 23.01 2.64
CA TYR A 313 21.75 22.17 3.43
C TYR A 313 21.30 22.65 4.83
N MET A 314 21.69 23.86 5.28
CA MET A 314 21.35 24.35 6.62
C MET A 314 19.94 24.97 6.74
N GLY A 315 19.34 25.38 5.62
CA GLY A 315 18.07 26.12 5.59
C GLY A 315 16.86 25.22 5.38
N ILE A 316 15.70 25.86 5.14
CA ILE A 316 14.51 25.16 4.64
C ILE A 316 14.74 24.83 3.16
N GLN A 317 15.00 23.58 2.80
CA GLN A 317 15.52 23.27 1.45
C GLN A 317 14.79 22.16 0.71
N TRP A 318 14.71 22.36 -0.61
CA TRP A 318 14.21 21.41 -1.60
C TRP A 318 15.11 21.44 -2.84
N VAL A 319 16.04 20.48 -2.93
CA VAL A 319 17.17 20.54 -3.88
C VAL A 319 16.74 20.46 -5.33
N THR A 320 15.75 19.64 -5.66
CA THR A 320 15.27 19.47 -7.04
C THR A 320 14.58 20.71 -7.62
N TRP A 321 14.17 21.66 -6.77
CA TRP A 321 13.55 22.92 -7.20
C TRP A 321 14.52 24.11 -7.19
N LYS A 322 15.07 24.46 -6.03
CA LYS A 322 15.92 25.67 -5.85
C LYS A 322 17.40 25.37 -5.61
N GLY A 323 17.77 24.09 -5.51
CA GLY A 323 19.14 23.67 -5.23
C GLY A 323 19.50 23.72 -3.74
N LYS A 324 20.70 23.23 -3.43
CA LYS A 324 21.19 23.02 -2.06
C LYS A 324 21.70 24.26 -1.32
N ALA A 325 21.91 25.38 -2.04
CA ALA A 325 22.44 26.64 -1.48
C ALA A 325 21.34 27.71 -1.28
N VAL A 326 20.08 27.33 -1.48
CA VAL A 326 18.93 28.24 -1.42
C VAL A 326 17.95 27.79 -0.35
N SER A 327 17.75 28.61 0.68
CA SER A 327 16.67 28.44 1.65
C SER A 327 15.37 28.99 1.07
N LEU A 328 14.30 28.24 1.28
CA LEU A 328 12.94 28.63 1.01
C LEU A 328 12.45 29.62 2.06
N LYS A 329 11.48 30.46 1.67
CA LYS A 329 10.78 31.39 2.55
C LYS A 329 9.75 30.69 3.42
N GLY A 330 9.29 29.52 3.02
CA GLY A 330 8.36 28.72 3.81
C GLY A 330 7.92 27.47 3.07
N CYS A 331 7.26 26.59 3.81
CA CYS A 331 6.65 25.39 3.28
C CYS A 331 5.48 24.94 4.15
N GLU A 332 4.59 24.15 3.58
CA GLU A 332 3.53 23.45 4.29
C GLU A 332 3.50 22.00 3.83
N MET A 333 3.57 21.08 4.78
CA MET A 333 3.36 19.66 4.52
C MET A 333 1.99 19.25 5.06
N MET A 334 1.23 18.56 4.22
CA MET A 334 -0.17 18.27 4.46
C MET A 334 -0.50 16.85 4.04
N THR A 335 -1.53 16.28 4.65
CA THR A 335 -2.04 14.97 4.29
C THR A 335 -3.55 14.98 4.11
N ARG A 336 -4.04 14.21 3.15
CA ARG A 336 -5.46 14.02 2.91
C ARG A 336 -5.77 12.54 2.66
N PRO A 337 -7.00 12.08 2.91
CA PRO A 337 -7.43 10.75 2.48
C PRO A 337 -7.34 10.63 0.96
N LYS A 338 -6.91 9.46 0.47
CA LYS A 338 -6.98 9.10 -0.95
C LYS A 338 -8.43 8.94 -1.40
N CYS A 339 -9.19 8.25 -0.57
CA CYS A 339 -10.55 7.86 -0.87
C CYS A 339 -11.53 8.89 -0.33
N ASN A 340 -12.42 9.35 -1.20
CA ASN A 340 -13.54 10.21 -0.81
C ASN A 340 -14.53 9.48 0.12
N TRP A 341 -14.44 8.14 0.21
CA TRP A 341 -15.24 7.32 1.13
C TRP A 341 -14.71 7.25 2.56
N SER A 342 -13.65 8.00 2.88
CA SER A 342 -13.14 8.20 4.25
C SER A 342 -14.16 8.81 5.23
N ILE A 343 -15.41 9.00 4.79
CA ILE A 343 -16.49 9.71 5.48
C ILE A 343 -17.37 8.76 6.32
N THR A 344 -17.26 7.45 6.14
CA THR A 344 -17.79 6.47 7.11
C THR A 344 -16.59 5.84 7.82
N GLU A 345 -16.60 5.82 9.15
CA GLU A 345 -15.61 5.17 10.05
C GLU A 345 -15.56 3.63 9.84
N LEU A 346 -15.43 3.18 8.61
CA LEU A 346 -15.22 1.78 8.31
C LEU A 346 -13.78 1.43 8.72
N PRO A 347 -13.62 0.39 9.53
CA PRO A 347 -12.31 -0.04 9.98
C PRO A 347 -11.48 -0.55 8.80
N ALA A 348 -10.18 -0.32 8.85
CA ALA A 348 -9.27 -0.75 7.79
C ALA A 348 -9.02 -2.27 7.79
N ASP A 349 -9.15 -2.90 8.95
CA ASP A 349 -8.91 -4.32 9.15
C ASP A 349 -9.63 -4.83 10.42
N CYS A 350 -9.48 -6.12 10.69
CA CYS A 350 -10.05 -6.76 11.86
C CYS A 350 -9.40 -6.32 13.19
N GLN A 351 -8.19 -5.75 13.16
CA GLN A 351 -7.56 -5.23 14.37
C GLN A 351 -8.26 -3.94 14.81
N GLU A 352 -8.57 -3.03 13.89
CA GLU A 352 -9.32 -1.81 14.23
C GLU A 352 -10.74 -2.11 14.74
N ILE A 353 -11.37 -3.16 14.22
CA ILE A 353 -12.67 -3.65 14.74
C ILE A 353 -12.52 -4.11 16.19
N LEU A 354 -11.48 -4.89 16.49
CA LEU A 354 -11.21 -5.36 17.85
C LEU A 354 -10.88 -4.21 18.81
N ASP A 355 -10.05 -3.26 18.37
CA ASP A 355 -9.68 -2.07 19.14
C ASP A 355 -10.91 -1.18 19.45
N ALA A 356 -11.91 -1.18 18.56
CA ALA A 356 -13.20 -0.55 18.78
C ALA A 356 -14.13 -1.31 19.75
N GLY A 357 -13.67 -2.42 20.33
CA GLY A 357 -14.37 -3.21 21.34
C GLY A 357 -15.23 -4.35 20.79
N GLN A 358 -15.18 -4.61 19.48
CA GLN A 358 -15.90 -5.73 18.87
C GLN A 358 -15.07 -7.01 18.99
N THR A 359 -15.39 -7.83 19.98
CA THR A 359 -14.60 -9.00 20.39
C THR A 359 -15.04 -10.33 19.78
N THR A 360 -16.14 -10.35 19.01
CA THR A 360 -16.73 -11.58 18.48
C THR A 360 -16.23 -11.87 17.06
N SER A 361 -15.75 -13.08 16.80
CA SER A 361 -15.40 -13.51 15.43
C SER A 361 -16.64 -13.57 14.54
N GLY A 362 -16.52 -13.13 13.29
CA GLY A 362 -17.66 -13.05 12.37
C GLY A 362 -17.35 -12.31 11.09
N VAL A 363 -18.37 -12.10 10.26
CA VAL A 363 -18.25 -11.32 9.03
C VAL A 363 -18.39 -9.84 9.35
N TYR A 364 -17.39 -9.05 8.98
CA TYR A 364 -17.38 -7.59 9.14
C TYR A 364 -17.10 -6.91 7.81
N THR A 365 -17.47 -5.64 7.73
CA THR A 365 -17.17 -4.78 6.58
C THR A 365 -15.94 -3.93 6.90
N ILE A 366 -14.94 -3.97 6.02
CA ILE A 366 -13.73 -3.17 6.12
C ILE A 366 -13.57 -2.27 4.88
N LEU A 367 -12.75 -1.24 5.00
CA LEU A 367 -12.34 -0.40 3.89
C LEU A 367 -10.87 -0.66 3.56
N ASP A 368 -10.62 -1.19 2.36
CA ASP A 368 -9.29 -1.14 1.76
C ASP A 368 -9.02 0.30 1.34
N HIS A 369 -8.30 1.03 2.19
CA HIS A 369 -7.95 2.44 1.97
C HIS A 369 -7.00 2.65 0.80
N TYR A 370 -6.34 1.60 0.31
CA TYR A 370 -5.46 1.70 -0.85
C TYR A 370 -6.28 1.63 -2.15
N ALA A 371 -7.08 0.57 -2.31
CA ALA A 371 -7.95 0.41 -3.48
C ALA A 371 -9.22 1.26 -3.43
N CYS A 372 -9.46 1.97 -2.32
CA CYS A 372 -10.72 2.65 -2.05
C CYS A 372 -11.93 1.72 -2.19
N GLN A 373 -11.77 0.47 -1.76
CA GLN A 373 -12.75 -0.58 -1.95
C GLN A 373 -13.32 -1.05 -0.61
N ILE A 374 -14.65 -1.06 -0.52
CA ILE A 374 -15.36 -1.68 0.61
C ILE A 374 -15.45 -3.18 0.34
N MET A 375 -15.14 -3.99 1.36
CA MET A 375 -15.25 -5.43 1.25
C MET A 375 -15.68 -6.08 2.56
N GLN A 376 -16.35 -7.23 2.45
CA GLN A 376 -16.63 -8.08 3.59
C GLN A 376 -15.48 -9.07 3.79
N VAL A 377 -15.10 -9.26 5.05
CA VAL A 377 -14.08 -10.23 5.48
C VAL A 377 -14.59 -10.99 6.70
N PHE A 378 -14.11 -12.22 6.88
CA PHE A 378 -14.27 -12.88 8.16
C PHE A 378 -13.14 -12.45 9.10
N CYS A 379 -13.51 -11.85 10.23
CA CYS A 379 -12.58 -11.53 11.31
C CYS A 379 -12.53 -12.65 12.33
N SER A 380 -11.33 -13.20 12.55
CA SER A 380 -11.04 -14.04 13.70
C SER A 380 -10.50 -13.16 14.81
N MET A 381 -11.26 -13.01 15.89
CA MET A 381 -10.92 -12.17 17.04
C MET A 381 -10.35 -13.01 18.17
N GLU A 382 -9.20 -12.58 18.69
CA GLU A 382 -8.58 -13.15 19.89
C GLU A 382 -8.45 -12.06 20.98
N PRO A 383 -9.52 -11.77 21.74
CA PRO A 383 -9.53 -10.68 22.72
C PRO A 383 -8.48 -10.82 23.82
N GLU A 384 -8.16 -12.06 24.22
CA GLU A 384 -7.16 -12.36 25.26
C GLU A 384 -5.75 -11.96 24.82
N SER A 385 -5.42 -12.13 23.53
CA SER A 385 -4.13 -11.73 22.96
C SER A 385 -4.16 -10.32 22.38
N GLY A 386 -5.34 -9.68 22.31
CA GLY A 386 -5.56 -8.38 21.70
C GLY A 386 -5.38 -8.38 20.19
N LYS A 387 -5.63 -9.50 19.51
CA LYS A 387 -5.32 -9.66 18.07
C LYS A 387 -6.56 -9.91 17.23
N GLY A 388 -6.78 -9.06 16.23
CA GLY A 388 -7.80 -9.26 15.18
C GLY A 388 -7.16 -9.69 13.86
N TYR A 389 -7.70 -10.74 13.23
CA TYR A 389 -7.15 -11.32 12.01
C TYR A 389 -8.18 -11.32 10.87
N ILE A 390 -7.75 -10.94 9.67
CA ILE A 390 -8.51 -11.16 8.44
C ILE A 390 -8.27 -12.60 8.00
N VAL A 391 -9.30 -13.45 8.02
CA VAL A 391 -9.23 -14.80 7.46
C VAL A 391 -9.42 -14.69 5.95
N PHE A 392 -8.47 -15.21 5.18
CA PHE A 392 -8.54 -15.18 3.72
C PHE A 392 -8.72 -16.54 3.06
N GLN A 393 -8.47 -17.61 3.82
CA GLN A 393 -8.75 -18.98 3.40
C GLN A 393 -9.30 -19.74 4.60
N ARG A 394 -10.33 -20.54 4.36
CA ARG A 394 -10.89 -21.45 5.37
C ARG A 394 -11.36 -22.76 4.74
N ARG A 395 -10.94 -23.88 5.34
CA ARG A 395 -11.37 -25.26 5.04
C ARG A 395 -11.95 -25.91 6.30
N LEU A 396 -13.12 -26.53 6.19
CA LEU A 396 -13.90 -27.06 7.32
C LEU A 396 -14.52 -28.43 7.04
N ASP A 397 -15.12 -28.63 5.87
CA ASP A 397 -16.07 -29.72 5.63
C ASP A 397 -16.15 -30.21 4.17
N GLY A 398 -15.44 -29.57 3.23
CA GLY A 398 -15.45 -29.91 1.82
C GLY A 398 -16.72 -29.48 1.06
N SER A 399 -17.55 -28.60 1.65
CA SER A 399 -18.74 -28.04 1.00
C SER A 399 -18.39 -27.19 -0.24
N VAL A 400 -17.17 -26.68 -0.34
CA VAL A 400 -16.72 -25.84 -1.46
C VAL A 400 -15.58 -26.53 -2.21
N SER A 401 -15.72 -26.62 -3.54
CA SER A 401 -14.60 -27.03 -4.40
C SER A 401 -13.55 -25.93 -4.49
N PHE A 402 -12.29 -26.28 -4.19
CA PHE A 402 -11.11 -25.42 -4.36
C PHE A 402 -10.35 -25.69 -5.67
N ASN A 403 -10.74 -26.71 -6.45
CA ASN A 403 -10.19 -26.91 -7.80
C ASN A 403 -10.84 -25.90 -8.77
N ARG A 404 -10.32 -24.66 -8.77
CA ARG A 404 -10.88 -23.49 -9.47
C ARG A 404 -9.90 -22.90 -10.47
N THR A 405 -10.45 -22.13 -11.41
CA THR A 405 -9.69 -21.41 -12.43
C THR A 405 -8.92 -20.22 -11.85
N TRP A 406 -8.00 -19.66 -12.62
CA TRP A 406 -7.26 -18.43 -12.31
C TRP A 406 -8.19 -17.29 -11.96
N GLN A 407 -9.23 -17.07 -12.77
CA GLN A 407 -10.23 -16.04 -12.53
C GLN A 407 -10.97 -16.27 -11.21
N GLY A 408 -11.36 -17.51 -10.91
CA GLY A 408 -12.01 -17.85 -9.63
C GLY A 408 -11.13 -17.53 -8.43
N TYR A 409 -9.84 -17.88 -8.49
CA TYR A 409 -8.88 -17.52 -7.44
C TYR A 409 -8.60 -16.02 -7.36
N ALA A 410 -8.62 -15.30 -8.48
CA ALA A 410 -8.44 -13.85 -8.51
C ALA A 410 -9.60 -13.11 -7.82
N GLU A 411 -10.84 -13.47 -8.14
CA GLU A 411 -12.06 -12.84 -7.62
C GLU A 411 -12.41 -13.28 -6.19
N GLY A 412 -12.13 -14.55 -5.88
CA GLY A 412 -12.55 -15.22 -4.64
C GLY A 412 -13.81 -16.06 -4.82
N PHE A 413 -14.03 -17.03 -3.93
CA PHE A 413 -15.16 -17.94 -3.97
C PHE A 413 -15.48 -18.52 -2.59
N GLY A 414 -16.69 -19.08 -2.44
CA GLY A 414 -17.17 -19.70 -1.21
C GLY A 414 -18.03 -18.78 -0.36
N ASP A 415 -18.20 -19.12 0.92
CA ASP A 415 -18.99 -18.38 1.90
C ASP A 415 -18.11 -17.98 3.08
N LEU A 416 -18.07 -16.70 3.44
CA LEU A 416 -17.27 -16.20 4.56
C LEU A 416 -17.63 -16.86 5.90
N THR A 417 -18.86 -17.38 6.03
CA THR A 417 -19.31 -18.14 7.21
C THR A 417 -19.01 -19.64 7.14
N GLY A 418 -18.61 -20.14 5.97
CA GLY A 418 -18.25 -21.54 5.69
C GLY A 418 -16.83 -21.67 5.13
N GLU A 419 -16.64 -22.48 4.08
CA GLU A 419 -15.37 -22.57 3.36
C GLU A 419 -15.25 -21.48 2.29
N PHE A 420 -14.08 -20.85 2.18
CA PHE A 420 -13.86 -19.81 1.17
C PHE A 420 -12.38 -19.54 0.87
N TRP A 421 -12.17 -18.87 -0.27
CA TRP A 421 -10.95 -18.15 -0.65
C TRP A 421 -11.31 -16.69 -0.93
N LEU A 422 -10.67 -15.74 -0.25
CA LEU A 422 -11.05 -14.32 -0.28
C LEU A 422 -10.90 -13.69 -1.67
N GLY A 423 -9.88 -14.12 -2.42
CA GLY A 423 -9.52 -13.62 -3.75
C GLY A 423 -8.12 -13.00 -3.79
N ASN A 424 -7.33 -13.36 -4.80
CA ASN A 424 -5.94 -12.89 -4.93
C ASN A 424 -5.86 -11.38 -5.16
N GLN A 425 -6.83 -10.79 -5.87
CA GLN A 425 -6.84 -9.33 -6.11
C GLN A 425 -6.97 -8.55 -4.79
N LYS A 426 -7.87 -9.00 -3.91
CA LYS A 426 -8.06 -8.41 -2.58
C LYS A 426 -6.84 -8.62 -1.70
N LEU A 427 -6.26 -9.83 -1.72
CA LEU A 427 -5.06 -10.14 -0.95
C LEU A 427 -3.84 -9.32 -1.39
N HIS A 428 -3.62 -9.17 -2.69
CA HIS A 428 -2.61 -8.27 -3.24
C HIS A 428 -2.84 -6.85 -2.74
N SER A 429 -4.05 -6.32 -2.90
CA SER A 429 -4.38 -4.95 -2.51
C SER A 429 -4.17 -4.69 -1.01
N LEU A 430 -4.56 -5.63 -0.16
CA LEU A 430 -4.34 -5.55 1.29
C LEU A 430 -2.85 -5.60 1.64
N THR A 431 -2.07 -6.46 1.00
CA THR A 431 -0.72 -6.82 1.47
C THR A 431 0.44 -6.16 0.71
N ARG A 432 0.16 -5.43 -0.38
CA ARG A 432 1.19 -4.74 -1.18
C ARG A 432 1.96 -3.65 -0.43
N ASN A 433 1.37 -3.12 0.64
CA ASN A 433 1.92 -2.02 1.43
C ASN A 433 1.79 -2.33 2.93
N GLY A 434 2.74 -1.83 3.71
CA GLY A 434 2.88 -2.17 5.12
C GLY A 434 3.43 -3.57 5.37
N LYS A 435 3.62 -3.90 6.64
CA LYS A 435 4.08 -5.22 7.08
C LYS A 435 2.88 -6.05 7.48
N TRP A 436 2.71 -7.21 6.87
CA TRP A 436 1.63 -8.14 7.20
C TRP A 436 2.18 -9.46 7.72
N GLU A 437 1.65 -9.95 8.83
CA GLU A 437 1.96 -11.27 9.37
C GLU A 437 0.99 -12.28 8.76
N LEU A 438 1.49 -13.46 8.36
CA LEU A 438 0.66 -14.61 7.97
C LEU A 438 0.61 -15.60 9.14
N VAL A 439 -0.60 -16.02 9.49
CA VAL A 439 -0.86 -17.03 10.51
C VAL A 439 -1.73 -18.13 9.93
N ILE A 440 -1.31 -19.37 10.13
CA ILE A 440 -2.05 -20.54 9.66
C ILE A 440 -2.38 -21.43 10.86
N THR A 441 -3.65 -21.80 10.99
CA THR A 441 -4.13 -22.79 11.95
C THR A 441 -4.53 -24.05 11.19
N LEU A 442 -4.22 -25.21 11.77
CA LEU A 442 -4.39 -26.52 11.14
C LEU A 442 -5.12 -27.45 12.11
N ARG A 443 -6.02 -28.28 11.59
CA ARG A 443 -6.78 -29.27 12.37
C ARG A 443 -6.69 -30.64 11.72
N ALA A 444 -6.27 -31.64 12.48
CA ALA A 444 -6.21 -33.03 12.03
C ALA A 444 -7.47 -33.83 12.42
N TYR A 445 -7.62 -35.03 11.85
CA TYR A 445 -8.76 -35.90 12.10
C TYR A 445 -8.77 -36.56 13.48
N ASP A 446 -7.59 -36.70 14.08
CA ASP A 446 -7.39 -37.20 15.45
C ASP A 446 -7.73 -36.15 16.53
N GLY A 447 -8.05 -34.93 16.14
CA GLY A 447 -8.38 -33.81 17.03
C GLY A 447 -7.20 -32.91 17.35
N ASP A 448 -5.98 -33.24 16.90
CA ASP A 448 -4.82 -32.38 17.10
C ASP A 448 -4.99 -31.06 16.31
N GLU A 449 -4.47 -29.99 16.89
CA GLU A 449 -4.38 -28.67 16.27
C GLU A 449 -2.92 -28.21 16.26
N ALA A 450 -2.56 -27.41 15.25
CA ALA A 450 -1.26 -26.78 15.17
C ALA A 450 -1.38 -25.39 14.56
N ARG A 451 -0.38 -24.54 14.84
CA ARG A 451 -0.29 -23.16 14.36
C ARG A 451 1.10 -22.88 13.81
N VAL A 452 1.18 -22.01 12.81
CA VAL A 452 2.43 -21.48 12.28
C VAL A 452 2.29 -20.01 11.89
N ARG A 453 3.37 -19.24 12.08
CA ARG A 453 3.43 -17.80 11.84
C ARG A 453 4.63 -17.41 10.99
N TYR A 454 4.42 -16.45 10.09
CA TYR A 454 5.44 -15.77 9.29
C TYR A 454 5.33 -14.27 9.57
N GLY A 455 6.45 -13.64 9.95
CA GLY A 455 6.48 -12.22 10.31
C GLY A 455 6.31 -11.25 9.13
N TYR A 456 6.32 -11.76 7.89
CA TYR A 456 6.06 -11.00 6.68
C TYR A 456 5.35 -11.87 5.64
N PHE A 457 4.31 -11.31 5.02
CA PHE A 457 3.55 -11.85 3.92
C PHE A 457 3.19 -10.74 2.95
N LEU A 458 3.50 -10.95 1.67
CA LEU A 458 3.05 -10.09 0.58
C LEU A 458 2.62 -10.98 -0.58
N MET A 459 1.54 -10.59 -1.24
CA MET A 459 1.10 -11.15 -2.51
C MET A 459 1.34 -10.12 -3.61
N ASP A 460 2.04 -10.52 -4.66
CA ASP A 460 2.29 -9.70 -5.84
C ASP A 460 1.00 -9.44 -6.66
N SER A 461 1.09 -8.58 -7.67
CA SER A 461 -0.03 -8.25 -8.55
C SER A 461 -0.32 -9.35 -9.59
N SER A 462 -1.37 -9.19 -10.40
CA SER A 462 -1.68 -10.11 -11.50
C SER A 462 -0.58 -10.21 -12.54
N GLU A 463 0.12 -9.11 -12.81
CA GLU A 463 1.21 -9.01 -13.80
C GLU A 463 2.44 -9.82 -13.34
N LEU A 464 2.62 -9.86 -12.02
CA LEU A 464 3.61 -10.68 -11.31
C LEU A 464 2.97 -11.96 -10.76
N LYS A 465 1.88 -12.41 -11.39
CA LYS A 465 1.22 -13.72 -11.20
C LYS A 465 0.90 -14.07 -9.74
N TYR A 466 0.58 -13.08 -8.92
CA TYR A 466 0.26 -13.25 -7.50
C TYR A 466 1.32 -14.03 -6.71
N GLY A 467 2.60 -13.88 -7.07
CA GLY A 467 3.73 -14.49 -6.36
C GLY A 467 3.70 -14.21 -4.85
N ILE A 468 4.12 -15.20 -4.05
CA ILE A 468 4.11 -15.11 -2.58
C ILE A 468 5.47 -14.76 -2.01
N HIS A 469 5.52 -13.75 -1.14
CA HIS A 469 6.74 -13.38 -0.41
C HIS A 469 6.56 -13.63 1.08
N LEU A 470 7.45 -14.43 1.66
CA LEU A 470 7.41 -14.81 3.07
C LEU A 470 8.76 -14.57 3.74
N SER A 471 8.75 -14.01 4.94
CA SER A 471 9.94 -13.97 5.81
C SER A 471 9.58 -13.98 7.29
N GLY A 472 10.59 -13.96 8.17
CA GLY A 472 10.37 -13.92 9.62
C GLY A 472 9.86 -15.25 10.22
N PHE A 473 10.22 -16.39 9.62
CA PHE A 473 10.01 -17.70 10.25
C PHE A 473 11.17 -18.02 11.20
N SER A 474 10.86 -18.49 12.41
CA SER A 474 11.82 -18.99 13.40
C SER A 474 11.34 -20.29 14.04
N GLU A 475 12.14 -20.91 14.92
CA GLU A 475 11.70 -22.09 15.68
C GLU A 475 10.53 -21.79 16.62
N GLU A 476 10.31 -20.53 16.97
CA GLU A 476 9.19 -20.05 17.81
C GLU A 476 7.94 -19.69 16.98
N SER A 477 7.96 -19.89 15.65
CA SER A 477 6.85 -19.61 14.75
C SER A 477 5.64 -20.51 14.95
N GLY A 478 5.75 -21.58 15.74
CA GLY A 478 4.66 -22.49 16.08
C GLY A 478 5.04 -23.96 15.91
N ASP A 479 4.10 -24.85 16.17
CA ASP A 479 4.29 -26.30 16.28
C ASP A 479 4.05 -27.07 14.97
N ALA A 480 3.57 -26.41 13.92
CA ALA A 480 3.34 -27.07 12.62
C ALA A 480 4.60 -27.23 11.74
N GLY A 481 5.70 -26.54 12.07
CA GLY A 481 6.90 -26.47 11.23
C GLY A 481 6.70 -25.73 9.89
N ASN A 482 7.77 -25.55 9.12
CA ASN A 482 7.77 -24.70 7.92
C ASN A 482 7.52 -25.47 6.61
N SER A 483 6.25 -25.73 6.28
CA SER A 483 5.89 -26.31 4.98
C SER A 483 5.77 -25.29 3.84
N LEU A 484 5.80 -23.98 4.09
CA LEU A 484 5.83 -22.96 3.02
C LEU A 484 7.24 -22.60 2.53
N ARG A 485 8.31 -23.12 3.15
CA ARG A 485 9.70 -22.77 2.81
C ARG A 485 10.02 -22.87 1.31
N ILE A 486 9.55 -23.94 0.67
CA ILE A 486 9.80 -24.21 -0.75
C ILE A 486 8.84 -23.45 -1.69
N HIS A 487 7.78 -22.86 -1.13
CA HIS A 487 6.76 -22.10 -1.86
C HIS A 487 7.09 -20.60 -1.85
N ARG A 488 8.14 -20.18 -1.12
CA ARG A 488 8.55 -18.78 -1.01
C ARG A 488 9.05 -18.27 -2.37
N ASN A 489 8.55 -17.12 -2.77
CA ASN A 489 8.83 -16.41 -4.02
C ASN A 489 8.40 -17.18 -5.28
N GLU A 490 7.50 -18.15 -5.14
CA GLU A 490 6.93 -18.88 -6.27
C GLU A 490 5.69 -18.16 -6.80
N ASP A 491 5.43 -18.30 -8.10
CA ASP A 491 4.23 -17.77 -8.77
C ASP A 491 2.99 -18.61 -8.41
N PHE A 492 1.82 -17.97 -8.38
CA PHE A 492 0.58 -18.71 -8.19
C PHE A 492 0.22 -19.48 -9.46
N SER A 493 -0.28 -20.72 -9.32
CA SER A 493 -0.73 -21.55 -10.44
C SER A 493 -2.10 -22.14 -10.17
N THR A 494 -2.88 -22.32 -11.24
CA THR A 494 -4.22 -22.95 -11.24
C THR A 494 -4.32 -23.97 -12.38
N LEU A 495 -5.38 -24.77 -12.39
CA LEU A 495 -5.60 -25.81 -13.41
C LEU A 495 -5.53 -25.29 -14.86
N ASP A 496 -5.85 -24.02 -15.08
CA ASP A 496 -5.90 -23.33 -16.38
C ASP A 496 -4.76 -22.32 -16.61
N LYS A 497 -3.91 -22.07 -15.61
CA LYS A 497 -2.74 -21.18 -15.70
C LYS A 497 -1.56 -21.80 -14.97
N ASP A 498 -0.66 -22.37 -15.77
CA ASP A 498 0.57 -23.00 -15.30
C ASP A 498 1.70 -21.95 -15.22
N HIS A 499 2.10 -21.62 -13.99
CA HIS A 499 3.24 -20.75 -13.70
C HIS A 499 4.24 -21.44 -12.76
N ASP A 500 4.13 -22.75 -12.61
CA ASP A 500 5.01 -23.48 -11.72
C ASP A 500 6.38 -23.72 -12.40
N ASN A 501 7.32 -24.25 -11.62
CA ASN A 501 8.70 -24.44 -12.04
C ASN A 501 8.97 -25.83 -12.66
N THR A 502 7.93 -26.55 -13.11
CA THR A 502 8.05 -27.79 -13.89
C THR A 502 7.71 -27.57 -15.36
N ASN A 503 8.38 -28.30 -16.25
CA ASN A 503 8.22 -28.20 -17.70
C ASN A 503 7.47 -29.39 -18.32
N ARG A 504 6.90 -30.27 -17.49
CA ARG A 504 6.31 -31.55 -17.94
C ARG A 504 4.81 -31.66 -17.73
N HIS A 505 4.26 -30.98 -16.72
CA HIS A 505 2.87 -31.12 -16.30
C HIS A 505 2.52 -29.98 -15.35
N ASN A 506 1.26 -29.55 -15.33
CA ASN A 506 0.77 -28.52 -14.43
C ASN A 506 0.52 -29.11 -13.01
N CYS A 507 1.18 -28.57 -11.99
CA CYS A 507 1.03 -29.01 -10.61
C CYS A 507 -0.38 -28.83 -10.07
N ALA A 508 -1.04 -27.73 -10.42
CA ALA A 508 -2.39 -27.43 -9.98
C ALA A 508 -3.41 -28.40 -10.60
N GLU A 509 -3.21 -28.84 -11.85
CA GLU A 509 -4.03 -29.88 -12.47
C GLU A 509 -3.88 -31.22 -11.74
N LYS A 510 -2.65 -31.57 -11.35
CA LYS A 510 -2.33 -32.83 -10.65
C LYS A 510 -2.79 -32.87 -9.19
N PHE A 511 -2.74 -31.74 -8.49
CA PHE A 511 -3.02 -31.66 -7.04
C PHE A 511 -4.32 -30.93 -6.70
N HIS A 512 -5.11 -30.58 -7.73
CA HIS A 512 -6.50 -30.16 -7.64
C HIS A 512 -6.75 -28.96 -6.71
N GLY A 513 -5.85 -27.97 -6.75
CA GLY A 513 -5.98 -26.72 -6.03
C GLY A 513 -5.15 -25.63 -6.69
N GLY A 514 -5.49 -24.36 -6.43
CA GLY A 514 -4.64 -23.22 -6.76
C GLY A 514 -3.63 -22.97 -5.63
N TRP A 515 -2.35 -22.89 -5.96
CA TRP A 515 -1.27 -22.71 -4.98
C TRP A 515 -0.01 -22.14 -5.61
N TRP A 516 0.93 -21.70 -4.77
CA TRP A 516 2.28 -21.29 -5.17
C TRP A 516 3.17 -22.52 -5.36
N TYR A 517 2.86 -23.35 -6.35
CA TYR A 517 3.60 -24.57 -6.62
C TYR A 517 5.02 -24.26 -7.13
N ASN A 518 6.04 -24.94 -6.58
CA ASN A 518 7.39 -24.96 -7.15
C ASN A 518 7.48 -26.08 -8.19
N ARG A 519 7.90 -27.29 -7.80
CA ARG A 519 8.01 -28.46 -8.69
C ARG A 519 7.20 -29.63 -8.13
N CYS A 520 6.51 -30.39 -8.99
CA CYS A 520 5.64 -31.50 -8.54
C CYS A 520 5.91 -32.86 -9.21
N GLY A 521 7.18 -33.18 -9.47
CA GLY A 521 7.60 -34.43 -10.13
C GLY A 521 7.42 -35.69 -9.27
N SER A 522 7.21 -36.84 -9.93
CA SER A 522 6.99 -38.15 -9.30
C SER A 522 8.22 -38.78 -8.62
N TYR A 523 9.42 -38.20 -8.78
CA TYR A 523 10.69 -38.84 -8.37
C TYR A 523 11.51 -38.04 -7.35
N THR A 524 11.04 -36.89 -6.88
CA THR A 524 11.77 -36.08 -5.91
C THR A 524 10.95 -35.85 -4.66
N SER A 525 11.37 -36.48 -3.55
CA SER A 525 10.87 -36.26 -2.18
C SER A 525 11.16 -34.84 -1.64
N ARG A 526 11.52 -33.89 -2.52
CA ARG A 526 12.04 -32.57 -2.22
C ARG A 526 11.05 -31.42 -2.49
N ASP A 527 10.03 -31.58 -3.33
CA ASP A 527 9.49 -30.41 -4.04
C ASP A 527 8.03 -30.01 -3.73
N PHE A 528 7.35 -30.68 -2.81
CA PHE A 528 6.01 -30.26 -2.38
C PHE A 528 5.80 -30.51 -0.89
N LYS A 529 5.43 -29.47 -0.13
CA LYS A 529 5.36 -29.51 1.34
C LYS A 529 4.01 -29.05 1.89
N SER A 530 3.19 -28.34 1.12
CA SER A 530 1.85 -27.93 1.55
C SER A 530 0.86 -27.86 0.38
N ASN A 531 -0.39 -28.25 0.64
CA ASN A 531 -1.52 -28.15 -0.30
C ASN A 531 -2.81 -27.73 0.42
N LEU A 532 -2.84 -26.57 1.06
CA LEU A 532 -4.01 -26.20 1.88
C LEU A 532 -5.29 -26.01 1.04
N ASN A 533 -5.14 -25.84 -0.28
CA ASN A 533 -6.22 -25.72 -1.24
C ASN A 533 -6.54 -27.03 -2.01
N GLY A 534 -5.95 -28.17 -1.61
CA GLY A 534 -6.21 -29.47 -2.22
C GLY A 534 -7.62 -30.01 -1.97
N LEU A 535 -7.85 -31.24 -2.43
CA LEU A 535 -9.12 -31.95 -2.26
C LEU A 535 -9.43 -32.18 -0.78
N TYR A 536 -10.71 -32.00 -0.43
CA TYR A 536 -11.19 -32.38 0.88
C TYR A 536 -11.55 -33.88 0.88
N TYR A 537 -10.99 -34.63 1.82
CA TYR A 537 -11.28 -36.05 2.01
C TYR A 537 -12.00 -36.24 3.34
N ASN A 538 -13.00 -37.12 3.41
CA ASN A 538 -13.75 -37.43 4.63
C ASN A 538 -12.96 -38.29 5.64
N ASN A 539 -11.72 -38.64 5.33
CA ASN A 539 -10.80 -39.36 6.20
C ASN A 539 -9.37 -38.86 5.99
N ALA A 540 -8.47 -39.24 6.91
CA ALA A 540 -7.10 -38.75 6.91
C ALA A 540 -6.22 -39.31 5.81
N THR A 541 -6.47 -40.53 5.34
CA THR A 541 -5.54 -41.25 4.45
C THR A 541 -5.82 -40.91 3.00
N VAL A 542 -4.83 -40.35 2.32
CA VAL A 542 -4.98 -39.90 0.92
C VAL A 542 -3.84 -40.38 0.05
N ASP A 543 -4.10 -40.38 -1.26
CA ASP A 543 -3.05 -40.53 -2.26
C ASP A 543 -2.09 -39.33 -2.19
N ASP A 544 -0.79 -39.60 -2.39
CA ASP A 544 0.34 -38.69 -2.15
C ASP A 544 0.04 -37.27 -2.69
N TYR A 545 -0.07 -36.30 -1.76
CA TYR A 545 -0.20 -34.86 -2.04
C TYR A 545 -1.53 -34.29 -2.57
N MET A 546 -2.59 -35.09 -2.71
CA MET A 546 -3.86 -34.60 -3.26
C MET A 546 -4.78 -33.91 -2.24
N GLY A 547 -4.62 -34.20 -0.95
CA GLY A 547 -5.48 -33.69 0.12
C GLY A 547 -5.14 -32.29 0.61
N ILE A 548 -5.78 -31.84 1.69
CA ILE A 548 -5.39 -30.66 2.45
C ILE A 548 -4.16 -31.02 3.27
N GLN A 549 -2.96 -30.55 2.93
CA GLN A 549 -1.74 -31.09 3.54
C GLN A 549 -0.75 -30.07 4.08
N TRP A 550 -0.08 -30.47 5.17
CA TRP A 550 1.05 -29.77 5.77
C TRP A 550 2.12 -30.78 6.22
N VAL A 551 3.14 -30.96 5.39
CA VAL A 551 4.06 -32.11 5.48
C VAL A 551 4.93 -32.09 6.73
N THR A 552 5.36 -30.92 7.19
CA THR A 552 6.20 -30.80 8.39
C THR A 552 5.48 -31.15 9.70
N TRP A 553 4.15 -31.28 9.67
CA TRP A 553 3.35 -31.63 10.85
C TRP A 553 2.83 -33.07 10.82
N LYS A 554 1.95 -33.40 9.87
CA LYS A 554 1.31 -34.74 9.78
C LYS A 554 1.89 -35.63 8.68
N GLY A 555 2.82 -35.12 7.88
CA GLY A 555 3.41 -35.84 6.76
C GLY A 555 2.58 -35.75 5.48
N LYS A 556 3.11 -36.36 4.41
CA LYS A 556 2.61 -36.24 3.03
C LYS A 556 1.44 -37.16 2.64
N ASN A 557 1.12 -38.14 3.49
CA ASN A 557 0.05 -39.11 3.24
C ASN A 557 -1.19 -38.83 4.09
N ILE A 558 -1.20 -37.70 4.81
CA ILE A 558 -2.26 -37.33 5.75
C ILE A 558 -2.91 -36.03 5.30
N SER A 559 -4.20 -36.12 4.93
CA SER A 559 -5.06 -34.94 4.78
C SER A 559 -5.53 -34.45 6.13
N LEU A 560 -5.52 -33.14 6.28
CA LEU A 560 -6.06 -32.41 7.41
C LEU A 560 -7.58 -32.35 7.30
N LYS A 561 -8.23 -32.23 8.46
CA LYS A 561 -9.69 -32.03 8.58
C LYS A 561 -10.07 -30.58 8.28
N GLY A 562 -9.18 -29.63 8.52
CA GLY A 562 -9.44 -28.24 8.22
C GLY A 562 -8.21 -27.37 8.42
N CYS A 563 -8.28 -26.15 7.92
CA CYS A 563 -7.27 -25.13 8.12
C CYS A 563 -7.86 -23.72 7.93
N GLU A 564 -7.19 -22.73 8.48
CA GLU A 564 -7.44 -21.33 8.17
C GLU A 564 -6.11 -20.64 7.89
N MET A 565 -6.10 -19.76 6.89
CA MET A 565 -5.00 -18.84 6.65
C MET A 565 -5.49 -17.42 6.89
N MET A 566 -4.74 -16.68 7.70
CA MET A 566 -5.16 -15.38 8.21
C MET A 566 -4.00 -14.39 8.15
N ILE A 567 -4.33 -13.12 7.90
CA ILE A 567 -3.36 -12.03 7.93
C ILE A 567 -3.74 -11.00 9.00
N ARG A 568 -2.74 -10.33 9.55
CA ARG A 568 -2.91 -9.12 10.35
C ARG A 568 -1.75 -8.18 10.07
N ARG A 569 -1.93 -6.88 10.28
CA ARG A 569 -0.81 -5.96 10.21
C ARG A 569 0.19 -6.27 11.31
N GLY A 570 1.46 -6.39 10.92
CA GLY A 570 2.59 -6.45 11.83
C GLY A 570 2.84 -5.08 12.48
N PRO A 571 3.58 -5.05 13.60
CA PRO A 571 3.95 -3.82 14.28
C PRO A 571 4.77 -2.88 13.40
#